data_AF-A0A7J3VIK7-F1
#
_entry.id   AF-A0A7J3VIK7-F1
#
_cell.length_a   1.000
_cell.length_b   1.000
_cell.length_c   1.000
_cell.angle_alpha   90.00
_cell.angle_beta   90.00
_cell.angle_gamma   90.00
#
_symmetry.space_group_name_H-M   'P 1'
#
loop_
_entity.id
_entity.type
_entity.pdbx_description
1 polymer ?
#
loop_
_entity_poly.entity_id
_entity_poly.type
_entity_poly.pdbx_seq_one_letter_code
_entity_poly.pdbx_strand_id
1 'polypeptide(L)'
;MKAAFGENPMSVYGKNKVLPATRMGEAGIMREWLYKAKTYMEKKEQFKDKPEKLPEKDLKLEALIPVLKGEIPMRVHAHRADDVAIAIRICEEFGVNMSWEHATEGHRIAKYIAEKGIPAVWGPGLNWRTKWETRERTFETVKTLVDAGVKVALQTDADNGKIGFLPISAALAIRDGLSEEEAWKTITINPAEILGVGDRVGSIEKGKDADLRITKGDPLDPRSQVRMVFIDGELVFSR
;
A
#
# COMPACT_ATOMS: atom_id res chain seq x y z
N MET A 1 -0.17 8.91 3.33
CA MET A 1 -0.52 9.77 2.15
C MET A 1 -0.59 8.91 0.88
N LYS A 2 -1.51 9.13 -0.06
CA LYS A 2 -1.58 8.34 -1.32
C LYS A 2 -0.89 9.10 -2.47
N ALA A 3 -0.03 8.41 -3.21
CA ALA A 3 0.60 8.86 -4.45
C ALA A 3 0.32 7.87 -5.58
N ALA A 4 0.35 8.31 -6.83
CA ALA A 4 0.11 7.45 -7.98
C ALA A 4 1.04 7.75 -9.16
N PHE A 5 1.51 6.67 -9.78
CA PHE A 5 2.38 6.64 -10.96
C PHE A 5 1.78 5.65 -11.98
N GLY A 6 2.09 5.84 -13.26
CA GLY A 6 1.72 4.92 -14.33
C GLY A 6 0.55 5.39 -15.18
N GLU A 7 -0.25 4.49 -15.71
CA GLU A 7 -1.33 4.84 -16.65
C GLU A 7 -2.50 5.55 -15.96
N ASN A 8 -2.67 5.35 -14.65
CA ASN A 8 -3.79 5.93 -13.91
C ASN A 8 -3.81 7.47 -13.93
N PRO A 9 -2.80 8.18 -13.40
CA PRO A 9 -2.83 9.65 -13.40
C PRO A 9 -2.81 10.20 -14.83
N MET A 10 -1.98 9.65 -15.71
CA MET A 10 -1.93 10.05 -17.12
C MET A 10 -3.29 9.94 -17.84
N SER A 11 -4.04 8.85 -17.62
CA SER A 11 -5.31 8.63 -18.31
C SER A 11 -6.45 9.52 -17.81
N VAL A 12 -6.39 9.94 -16.54
CA VAL A 12 -7.40 10.83 -15.93
C VAL A 12 -7.12 12.29 -16.26
N TYR A 13 -5.88 12.75 -16.09
CA TYR A 13 -5.52 14.16 -16.27
C TYR A 13 -5.13 14.49 -17.72
N GLY A 14 -4.38 13.60 -18.38
CA GLY A 14 -3.89 13.81 -19.73
C GLY A 14 -5.01 13.95 -20.77
N LYS A 15 -6.13 13.24 -20.61
CA LYS A 15 -7.33 13.40 -21.47
C LYS A 15 -7.90 14.82 -21.42
N ASN A 16 -7.77 15.49 -20.28
CA ASN A 16 -8.25 16.85 -20.06
C ASN A 16 -7.19 17.91 -20.34
N LYS A 17 -6.04 17.53 -20.94
CA LYS A 17 -4.88 18.42 -21.16
C LYS A 17 -4.34 19.03 -19.87
N VAL A 18 -4.56 18.37 -18.73
CA VAL A 18 -4.02 18.74 -17.43
C VAL A 18 -2.81 17.87 -17.14
N LEU A 19 -1.76 18.46 -16.57
CA LEU A 19 -0.60 17.69 -16.11
C LEU A 19 -1.02 16.80 -14.92
N PRO A 20 -0.57 15.53 -14.85
CA PRO A 20 0.39 14.88 -15.73
C PRO A 20 -0.23 14.15 -16.92
N ALA A 21 0.42 14.23 -18.08
CA ALA A 21 0.07 13.46 -19.29
C ALA A 21 1.16 12.45 -19.71
N THR A 22 2.29 12.43 -18.99
CA THR A 22 3.44 11.54 -19.22
C THR A 22 4.02 11.10 -17.88
N ARG A 23 4.71 9.95 -17.84
CA ARG A 23 5.45 9.47 -16.65
C ARG A 23 6.48 10.48 -16.14
N MET A 24 7.11 11.22 -17.05
CA MET A 24 8.04 12.30 -16.70
C MET A 24 7.30 13.43 -15.98
N GLY A 25 6.10 13.79 -16.46
CA GLY A 25 5.24 14.78 -15.82
C GLY A 25 4.79 14.34 -14.42
N GLU A 26 4.45 13.06 -14.23
CA GLU A 26 4.08 12.51 -12.91
C GLU A 26 5.24 12.65 -11.91
N ALA A 27 6.44 12.23 -12.32
CA ALA A 27 7.64 12.35 -11.50
C ALA A 27 7.97 13.81 -11.18
N GLY A 28 7.83 14.71 -12.16
CA GLY A 28 8.05 16.14 -11.99
C GLY A 28 7.09 16.77 -10.98
N ILE A 29 5.79 16.49 -11.12
CA ILE A 29 4.75 16.99 -10.20
C ILE A 29 5.00 16.46 -8.79
N MET A 30 5.32 15.17 -8.63
CA MET A 30 5.60 14.60 -7.32
C MET A 30 6.78 15.30 -6.63
N ARG A 31 7.89 15.48 -7.36
CA ARG A 31 9.06 16.23 -6.86
C ARG A 31 8.71 17.67 -6.51
N GLU A 32 7.93 18.35 -7.35
CA GLU A 32 7.52 19.74 -7.12
C GLU A 32 6.73 19.87 -5.81
N TRP A 33 5.75 19.00 -5.57
CA TRP A 33 4.94 19.04 -4.35
C TRP A 33 5.76 18.73 -3.09
N LEU A 34 6.63 17.72 -3.13
CA LEU A 34 7.51 17.39 -2.01
C LEU A 34 8.50 18.53 -1.73
N TYR A 35 9.06 19.16 -2.76
CA TYR A 35 9.96 20.31 -2.63
C TYR A 35 9.24 21.54 -2.03
N LYS A 36 8.02 21.84 -2.51
CA LYS A 36 7.20 22.92 -1.94
C LYS A 36 6.87 22.66 -0.47
N ALA A 37 6.47 21.43 -0.14
CA ALA A 37 6.15 21.05 1.23
C ALA A 37 7.37 21.13 2.15
N LYS A 38 8.55 20.69 1.68
CA LYS A 38 9.81 20.81 2.42
C LYS A 38 10.18 22.27 2.69
N THR A 39 10.14 23.10 1.65
CA THR A 39 10.40 24.55 1.78
C THR A 39 9.42 25.23 2.73
N TYR A 40 8.14 24.85 2.65
CA TYR A 40 7.09 25.37 3.54
C TYR A 40 7.34 24.97 5.00
N MET A 41 7.69 23.70 5.24
CA MET A 41 8.06 23.19 6.56
C MET A 41 9.28 23.92 7.15
N GLU A 42 10.34 24.10 6.35
CA GLU A 42 11.56 24.81 6.76
C GLU A 42 11.28 26.27 7.12
N LYS A 43 10.46 26.98 6.32
CA LYS A 43 10.03 28.36 6.64
C LYS A 43 9.21 28.42 7.94
N LYS A 44 8.33 27.45 8.15
CA LYS A 44 7.50 27.38 9.36
C LYS A 44 8.36 27.16 10.62
N GLU A 45 9.40 26.35 10.52
CA GLU A 45 10.36 26.16 11.62
C GLU A 45 11.24 27.40 11.83
N GLN A 46 11.74 28.01 10.74
CA GLN A 46 12.61 29.19 10.80
C GLN A 46 11.92 30.43 11.42
N PHE A 47 10.63 30.62 11.15
CA PHE A 47 9.87 31.80 11.60
C PHE A 47 8.88 31.48 12.71
N LYS A 48 9.07 30.39 13.45
CA LYS A 48 8.20 29.96 14.55
C LYS A 48 7.96 31.05 15.60
N ASP A 49 8.98 31.87 15.87
CA ASP A 49 8.93 32.98 16.84
C ASP A 49 8.53 34.33 16.23
N LYS A 50 8.28 34.39 14.91
CA LYS A 50 7.94 35.62 14.17
C LYS A 50 6.66 35.43 13.37
N PRO A 51 5.48 35.61 14.00
CA PRO A 51 4.18 35.38 13.39
C PRO A 51 4.00 36.10 12.05
N GLU A 52 4.57 37.30 11.92
CA GLU A 52 4.50 38.13 10.71
C GLU A 52 5.30 37.59 9.51
N LYS A 53 6.21 36.64 9.71
CA LYS A 53 7.00 36.00 8.64
C LYS A 53 6.60 34.55 8.37
N LEU A 54 5.61 34.04 9.09
CA LEU A 54 5.09 32.69 8.83
C LEU A 54 4.45 32.63 7.45
N PRO A 55 4.68 31.54 6.69
CA PRO A 55 3.98 31.35 5.44
C PRO A 55 2.46 31.21 5.70
N GLU A 56 1.65 31.68 4.75
CA GLU A 56 0.20 31.47 4.81
C GLU A 56 -0.11 29.97 4.84
N LYS A 57 -1.08 29.58 5.68
CA LYS A 57 -1.41 28.18 5.91
C LYS A 57 -2.01 27.54 4.64
N ASP A 58 -1.23 26.70 3.98
CA ASP A 58 -1.70 25.87 2.85
C ASP A 58 -2.04 24.46 3.34
N LEU A 59 -3.33 24.10 3.31
CA LEU A 59 -3.81 22.79 3.76
C LEU A 59 -3.19 21.61 3.00
N LYS A 60 -2.82 21.79 1.72
CA LYS A 60 -2.19 20.74 0.91
C LYS A 60 -0.77 20.49 1.37
N LEU A 61 -0.02 21.55 1.69
CA LEU A 61 1.34 21.44 2.19
C LEU A 61 1.37 20.93 3.63
N GLU A 62 0.44 21.37 4.49
CA GLU A 62 0.28 20.84 5.84
C GLU A 62 0.04 19.31 5.83
N ALA A 63 -0.76 18.80 4.89
CA ALA A 63 -1.01 17.37 4.77
C ALA A 63 0.23 16.54 4.36
N LEU A 64 1.24 17.19 3.75
CA LEU A 64 2.50 16.55 3.35
C LEU A 64 3.57 16.60 4.46
N ILE A 65 3.43 17.45 5.47
CA ILE A 65 4.40 17.56 6.57
C ILE A 65 4.59 16.22 7.31
N PRO A 66 3.53 15.49 7.72
CA PRO A 66 3.71 14.20 8.40
C PRO A 66 4.47 13.17 7.57
N VAL A 67 4.37 13.24 6.23
CA VAL A 67 5.11 12.37 5.31
C VAL A 67 6.60 12.71 5.32
N LEU A 68 6.94 14.00 5.25
CA LEU A 68 8.32 14.48 5.28
C LEU A 68 9.00 14.25 6.63
N LYS A 69 8.23 14.22 7.71
CA LYS A 69 8.71 13.87 9.05
C LYS A 69 8.82 12.36 9.31
N GLY A 70 8.33 11.54 8.38
CA GLY A 70 8.28 10.08 8.55
C GLY A 70 7.23 9.58 9.54
N GLU A 71 6.30 10.44 9.99
CA GLU A 71 5.21 10.08 10.90
C GLU A 71 4.18 9.17 10.21
N ILE A 72 3.96 9.36 8.90
CA ILE A 72 3.13 8.48 8.07
C ILE A 72 3.84 8.14 6.76
N PRO A 73 3.69 6.91 6.23
CA PRO A 73 4.30 6.55 4.96
C PRO A 73 3.52 7.14 3.77
N MET A 74 4.23 7.25 2.65
CA MET A 74 3.62 7.45 1.34
C MET A 74 3.23 6.11 0.72
N ARG A 75 1.94 5.91 0.48
CA ARG A 75 1.39 4.75 -0.21
C ARG A 75 1.44 4.99 -1.72
N VAL A 76 2.36 4.34 -2.42
CA VAL A 76 2.63 4.59 -3.84
C VAL A 76 1.92 3.57 -4.70
N HIS A 77 0.90 4.01 -5.44
CA HIS A 77 0.32 3.24 -6.55
C HIS A 77 1.30 3.18 -7.71
N ALA A 78 1.77 1.98 -8.06
CA ALA A 78 2.53 1.73 -9.28
C ALA A 78 2.37 0.27 -9.70
N HIS A 79 2.12 0.01 -10.98
CA HIS A 79 2.00 -1.36 -11.49
C HIS A 79 3.33 -1.89 -12.04
N ARG A 80 4.01 -1.10 -12.89
CA ARG A 80 5.25 -1.51 -13.54
C ARG A 80 6.48 -1.35 -12.66
N ALA A 81 7.50 -2.14 -12.97
CA ALA A 81 8.77 -2.13 -12.26
C ALA A 81 9.52 -0.78 -12.39
N ASP A 82 9.43 -0.11 -13.54
CA ASP A 82 10.05 1.20 -13.75
C ASP A 82 9.32 2.34 -13.04
N ASP A 83 7.98 2.29 -12.98
CA ASP A 83 7.17 3.26 -12.26
C ASP A 83 7.50 3.26 -10.75
N VAL A 84 7.59 2.09 -10.12
CA VAL A 84 8.02 2.00 -8.71
C VAL A 84 9.48 2.38 -8.52
N ALA A 85 10.38 2.04 -9.45
CA ALA A 85 11.79 2.44 -9.34
C ALA A 85 11.95 3.97 -9.37
N ILE A 86 11.12 4.68 -10.14
CA ILE A 86 11.05 6.15 -10.12
C ILE A 86 10.56 6.64 -8.75
N ALA A 87 9.47 6.07 -8.24
CA ALA A 87 8.92 6.46 -6.96
C ALA A 87 9.92 6.26 -5.81
N ILE A 88 10.66 5.15 -5.80
CA ILE A 88 11.73 4.86 -4.83
C ILE A 88 12.79 5.96 -4.87
N ARG A 89 13.29 6.32 -6.05
CA ARG A 89 14.29 7.38 -6.19
C ARG A 89 13.79 8.73 -5.66
N ILE A 90 12.52 9.06 -5.87
CA ILE A 90 11.92 10.28 -5.33
C ILE A 90 11.80 10.19 -3.80
N CYS A 91 11.37 9.05 -3.27
CA CYS A 91 11.27 8.86 -1.82
C CYS A 91 12.64 8.99 -1.14
N GLU A 92 13.68 8.40 -1.72
CA GLU A 92 15.07 8.52 -1.25
C GLU A 92 15.58 9.96 -1.32
N GLU A 93 15.27 10.70 -2.40
CA GLU A 93 15.64 12.12 -2.58
C GLU A 93 15.10 13.02 -1.45
N PHE A 94 13.92 12.71 -0.92
CA PHE A 94 13.27 13.49 0.14
C PHE A 94 13.31 12.84 1.53
N GLY A 95 13.91 11.64 1.67
CA GLY A 95 13.96 10.90 2.93
C GLY A 95 12.58 10.41 3.42
N VAL A 96 11.68 10.08 2.50
CA VAL A 96 10.29 9.68 2.80
C VAL A 96 10.15 8.16 2.79
N ASN A 97 9.47 7.61 3.80
CA ASN A 97 9.10 6.20 3.84
C ASN A 97 7.95 5.89 2.88
N MET A 98 7.95 4.71 2.26
CA MET A 98 6.88 4.30 1.34
C MET A 98 6.43 2.85 1.48
N SER A 99 5.20 2.58 1.07
CA SER A 99 4.70 1.24 0.71
C SER A 99 4.39 1.19 -0.79
N TRP A 100 4.70 0.06 -1.41
CA TRP A 100 4.41 -0.15 -2.83
C TRP A 100 3.04 -0.82 -3.01
N GLU A 101 2.10 -0.07 -3.57
CA GLU A 101 0.73 -0.53 -3.80
C GLU A 101 0.58 -1.13 -5.20
N HIS A 102 -0.21 -2.19 -5.28
CA HIS A 102 -0.52 -3.04 -6.43
C HIS A 102 0.58 -4.01 -6.84
N ALA A 103 1.84 -3.57 -6.84
CA ALA A 103 3.02 -4.42 -7.01
C ALA A 103 2.96 -5.43 -8.16
N THR A 104 2.33 -5.05 -9.29
CA THR A 104 1.96 -6.01 -10.33
C THR A 104 3.15 -6.65 -11.03
N GLU A 105 4.20 -5.88 -11.28
CA GLU A 105 5.47 -6.39 -11.82
C GLU A 105 6.53 -6.68 -10.73
N GLY A 106 6.09 -6.98 -9.50
CA GLY A 106 6.98 -7.30 -8.38
C GLY A 106 7.99 -8.40 -8.65
N HIS A 107 7.61 -9.40 -9.46
CA HIS A 107 8.47 -10.51 -9.86
C HIS A 107 9.71 -10.08 -10.65
N ARG A 108 9.67 -8.92 -11.31
CA ARG A 108 10.80 -8.43 -12.13
C ARG A 108 11.92 -7.82 -11.28
N ILE A 109 11.61 -7.28 -10.11
CA ILE A 109 12.53 -6.47 -9.31
C ILE A 109 12.51 -6.83 -7.82
N ALA A 110 12.03 -8.03 -7.45
CA ALA A 110 11.84 -8.44 -6.06
C ALA A 110 13.09 -8.26 -5.18
N LYS A 111 14.27 -8.64 -5.68
CA LYS A 111 15.55 -8.47 -4.96
C LYS A 111 15.87 -7.00 -4.68
N TYR A 112 15.62 -6.13 -5.65
CA TYR A 112 15.84 -4.68 -5.49
C TYR A 112 14.88 -4.08 -4.46
N ILE A 113 13.61 -4.51 -4.46
CA ILE A 113 12.63 -4.08 -3.45
C ILE A 113 13.02 -4.56 -2.05
N ALA A 114 13.50 -5.81 -1.93
CA ALA A 114 13.96 -6.37 -0.66
C ALA A 114 15.19 -5.62 -0.12
N GLU A 115 16.17 -5.32 -0.98
CA GLU A 115 17.36 -4.54 -0.61
C GLU A 115 16.99 -3.16 -0.05
N LYS A 116 15.96 -2.53 -0.61
CA LYS A 116 15.44 -1.23 -0.14
C LYS A 116 14.55 -1.34 1.11
N GLY A 117 14.18 -2.54 1.54
CA GLY A 117 13.32 -2.77 2.70
C GLY A 117 11.89 -2.23 2.52
N ILE A 118 11.41 -2.13 1.28
CA ILE A 118 10.10 -1.52 0.99
C ILE A 118 9.01 -2.60 1.02
N PRO A 119 7.96 -2.45 1.84
CA PRO A 119 6.84 -3.38 1.84
C PRO A 119 6.00 -3.25 0.56
N ALA A 120 5.40 -4.35 0.14
CA ALA A 120 4.55 -4.42 -1.04
C ALA A 120 3.12 -4.88 -0.70
N VAL A 121 2.12 -4.20 -1.24
CA VAL A 121 0.70 -4.55 -1.11
C VAL A 121 0.20 -5.00 -2.48
N TRP A 122 0.24 -6.30 -2.74
CA TRP A 122 -0.09 -6.87 -4.04
C TRP A 122 -1.60 -7.04 -4.23
N GLY A 123 -2.09 -6.67 -5.41
CA GLY A 123 -3.50 -6.83 -5.79
C GLY A 123 -4.06 -5.63 -6.57
N PRO A 124 -5.28 -5.72 -7.13
CA PRO A 124 -6.23 -6.81 -6.98
C PRO A 124 -5.95 -7.99 -7.94
N GLY A 125 -5.96 -9.22 -7.41
CA GLY A 125 -5.71 -10.45 -8.16
C GLY A 125 -6.88 -10.94 -9.00
N LEU A 126 -8.12 -10.76 -8.52
CA LEU A 126 -9.36 -11.33 -9.09
C LEU A 126 -10.05 -10.43 -10.14
N ASN A 127 -9.31 -9.48 -10.73
CA ASN A 127 -9.85 -8.58 -11.74
C ASN A 127 -9.36 -8.95 -13.15
N TRP A 128 -9.94 -8.31 -14.17
CA TRP A 128 -9.44 -8.37 -15.56
C TRP A 128 -8.20 -7.50 -15.73
N ARG A 129 -7.29 -7.86 -16.65
CA ARG A 129 -6.07 -7.08 -16.94
C ARG A 129 -6.46 -5.92 -17.86
N THR A 130 -7.05 -4.88 -17.28
CA THR A 130 -7.73 -3.80 -18.02
C THR A 130 -6.77 -2.81 -18.67
N LYS A 131 -5.53 -2.73 -18.19
CA LYS A 131 -4.50 -1.78 -18.63
C LYS A 131 -3.24 -2.50 -19.06
N TRP A 132 -2.44 -1.84 -19.89
CA TRP A 132 -1.19 -2.43 -20.36
C TRP A 132 -0.21 -2.66 -19.20
N GLU A 133 -0.11 -1.73 -18.27
CA GLU A 133 0.65 -1.89 -17.01
C GLU A 133 0.22 -3.09 -16.15
N THR A 134 -1.00 -3.62 -16.34
CA THR A 134 -1.52 -4.79 -15.59
C THR A 134 -1.35 -6.12 -16.31
N ARG A 135 -0.73 -6.12 -17.50
CA ARG A 135 -0.64 -7.30 -18.39
C ARG A 135 0.08 -8.50 -17.78
N GLU A 136 0.94 -8.29 -16.79
CA GLU A 136 1.75 -9.33 -16.13
C GLU A 136 1.17 -9.79 -14.79
N ARG A 137 -0.04 -9.38 -14.43
CA ARG A 137 -0.62 -9.76 -13.13
C ARG A 137 -0.75 -11.29 -12.99
N THR A 138 -0.05 -11.85 -12.01
CA THR A 138 -0.06 -13.26 -11.63
C THR A 138 0.11 -13.40 -10.12
N PHE A 139 -0.49 -14.41 -9.48
CA PHE A 139 -0.29 -14.64 -8.04
C PHE A 139 1.12 -15.16 -7.74
N GLU A 140 1.84 -15.72 -8.72
CA GLU A 140 3.27 -16.07 -8.63
C GLU A 140 4.14 -14.87 -8.19
N THR A 141 3.72 -13.64 -8.49
CA THR A 141 4.41 -12.41 -8.06
C THR A 141 4.49 -12.32 -6.54
N VAL A 142 3.46 -12.77 -5.82
CA VAL A 142 3.40 -12.76 -4.35
C VAL A 142 4.49 -13.67 -3.80
N LYS A 143 4.55 -14.92 -4.30
CA LYS A 143 5.59 -15.87 -3.92
C LYS A 143 6.99 -15.33 -4.20
N THR A 144 7.21 -14.77 -5.39
CA THR A 144 8.52 -14.22 -5.79
C THR A 144 8.98 -13.09 -4.86
N LEU A 145 8.06 -12.22 -4.42
CA LEU A 145 8.37 -11.14 -3.48
C LEU A 145 8.67 -11.69 -2.08
N VAL A 146 7.87 -12.64 -1.58
CA VAL A 146 8.08 -13.28 -0.27
C VAL A 146 9.41 -14.04 -0.24
N ASP A 147 9.72 -14.84 -1.26
CA ASP A 147 10.98 -15.57 -1.38
C ASP A 147 12.20 -14.63 -1.38
N ALA A 148 12.05 -13.41 -1.91
CA ALA A 148 13.10 -12.40 -1.91
C ALA A 148 13.26 -11.68 -0.55
N GLY A 149 12.40 -11.94 0.43
CA GLY A 149 12.39 -11.30 1.74
C GLY A 149 11.59 -10.00 1.81
N VAL A 150 10.73 -9.72 0.83
CA VAL A 150 9.83 -8.55 0.87
C VAL A 150 8.66 -8.84 1.79
N LYS A 151 8.31 -7.90 2.67
CA LYS A 151 7.07 -7.97 3.44
C LYS A 151 5.88 -7.69 2.52
N VAL A 152 5.05 -8.71 2.29
CA VAL A 152 3.92 -8.63 1.35
C VAL A 152 2.58 -8.69 2.07
N ALA A 153 1.66 -7.81 1.70
CA ALA A 153 0.24 -7.92 2.01
C ALA A 153 -0.59 -8.12 0.73
N LEU A 154 -1.71 -8.82 0.84
CA LEU A 154 -2.69 -8.95 -0.24
C LEU A 154 -3.81 -7.91 -0.08
N GLN A 155 -4.28 -7.38 -1.20
CA GLN A 155 -5.45 -6.50 -1.24
C GLN A 155 -6.43 -6.89 -2.34
N THR A 156 -7.71 -6.59 -2.10
CA THR A 156 -8.78 -6.75 -3.09
C THR A 156 -9.04 -5.48 -3.91
N ASP A 157 -8.45 -4.34 -3.52
CA ASP A 157 -8.73 -3.00 -4.09
C ASP A 157 -10.25 -2.77 -4.23
N ALA A 158 -10.97 -3.08 -3.15
CA ALA A 158 -12.41 -3.33 -3.21
C ALA A 158 -13.21 -2.05 -3.49
N ASP A 159 -13.99 -2.09 -4.57
CA ASP A 159 -15.25 -1.39 -4.73
C ASP A 159 -16.41 -2.35 -4.41
N ASN A 160 -17.54 -1.84 -3.90
CA ASN A 160 -18.82 -2.56 -3.84
C ASN A 160 -18.78 -4.00 -3.26
N GLY A 161 -18.18 -4.20 -2.09
CA GLY A 161 -18.29 -5.47 -1.33
C GLY A 161 -17.31 -6.57 -1.71
N LYS A 162 -16.37 -6.34 -2.64
CA LYS A 162 -15.33 -7.32 -3.01
C LYS A 162 -14.36 -7.70 -1.87
N ILE A 163 -14.38 -6.97 -0.76
CA ILE A 163 -13.52 -7.21 0.41
C ILE A 163 -13.66 -8.64 0.95
N GLY A 164 -14.84 -9.26 0.84
CA GLY A 164 -15.08 -10.64 1.25
C GLY A 164 -14.29 -11.69 0.47
N PHE A 165 -13.70 -11.34 -0.68
CA PHE A 165 -12.91 -12.25 -1.51
C PHE A 165 -11.41 -12.24 -1.17
N LEU A 166 -11.00 -11.55 -0.11
CA LEU A 166 -9.60 -11.55 0.33
C LEU A 166 -9.07 -12.96 0.65
N PRO A 167 -9.81 -13.85 1.35
CA PRO A 167 -9.35 -15.22 1.58
C PRO A 167 -9.17 -16.03 0.29
N ILE A 168 -10.01 -15.79 -0.72
CA ILE A 168 -9.86 -16.43 -2.04
C ILE A 168 -8.55 -16.00 -2.70
N SER A 169 -8.17 -14.73 -2.56
CA SER A 169 -6.90 -14.22 -3.09
C SER A 169 -5.71 -14.91 -2.42
N ALA A 170 -5.76 -15.13 -1.10
CA ALA A 170 -4.74 -15.88 -0.39
C ALA A 170 -4.68 -17.35 -0.81
N ALA A 171 -5.84 -18.02 -0.96
CA ALA A 171 -5.91 -19.40 -1.44
C ALA A 171 -5.32 -19.56 -2.87
N LEU A 172 -5.51 -18.56 -3.74
CA LEU A 172 -4.91 -18.54 -5.07
C LEU A 172 -3.39 -18.31 -5.04
N ALA A 173 -2.88 -17.54 -4.07
CA ALA A 173 -1.44 -17.44 -3.84
C ALA A 173 -0.83 -18.77 -3.38
N ILE A 174 -1.54 -19.53 -2.54
CA ILE A 174 -1.13 -20.90 -2.14
C ILE A 174 -1.06 -21.82 -3.35
N ARG A 175 -2.09 -21.79 -4.21
CA ARG A 175 -2.11 -22.56 -5.46
C ARG A 175 -0.89 -22.28 -6.34
N ASP A 176 -0.44 -21.03 -6.37
CA ASP A 176 0.73 -20.59 -7.16
C ASP A 176 2.06 -20.71 -6.38
N GLY A 177 2.07 -21.44 -5.26
CA GLY A 177 3.27 -21.93 -4.57
C GLY A 177 3.65 -21.20 -3.27
N LEU A 178 2.84 -20.26 -2.78
CA LEU A 178 3.02 -19.68 -1.45
C LEU A 178 2.70 -20.72 -0.36
N SER A 179 3.43 -20.75 0.75
CA SER A 179 3.05 -21.60 1.89
C SER A 179 1.78 -21.07 2.55
N GLU A 180 1.02 -21.94 3.21
CA GLU A 180 -0.20 -21.55 3.92
C GLU A 180 0.09 -20.55 5.06
N GLU A 181 1.20 -20.72 5.77
CA GLU A 181 1.63 -19.79 6.83
C GLU A 181 1.90 -18.39 6.26
N GLU A 182 2.64 -18.28 5.15
CA GLU A 182 2.91 -16.98 4.52
C GLU A 182 1.63 -16.37 3.93
N ALA A 183 0.72 -17.18 3.39
CA ALA A 183 -0.58 -16.71 2.93
C ALA A 183 -1.39 -16.08 4.08
N TRP A 184 -1.40 -16.69 5.27
CA TRP A 184 -2.02 -16.12 6.47
C TRP A 184 -1.41 -14.77 6.84
N LYS A 185 -0.08 -14.69 6.88
CA LYS A 185 0.62 -13.44 7.20
C LYS A 185 0.23 -12.31 6.24
N THR A 186 0.08 -12.60 4.94
CA THR A 186 -0.25 -11.58 3.93
C THR A 186 -1.64 -10.95 4.09
N ILE A 187 -2.55 -11.57 4.84
CA ILE A 187 -3.90 -11.05 5.11
C ILE A 187 -4.15 -10.73 6.59
N THR A 188 -3.13 -10.83 7.45
CA THR A 188 -3.23 -10.58 8.90
C THR A 188 -2.10 -9.69 9.41
N ILE A 189 -0.96 -10.27 9.85
CA ILE A 189 0.10 -9.52 10.51
C ILE A 189 0.88 -8.59 9.56
N ASN A 190 1.16 -9.01 8.32
CA ASN A 190 1.90 -8.17 7.38
C ASN A 190 1.18 -6.85 7.07
N PRO A 191 -0.13 -6.82 6.70
CA PRO A 191 -0.82 -5.55 6.51
C PRO A 191 -0.89 -4.73 7.81
N ALA A 192 -1.02 -5.35 8.98
CA ALA A 192 -1.02 -4.63 10.26
C ALA A 192 0.33 -3.91 10.51
N GLU A 193 1.44 -4.59 10.27
CA GLU A 193 2.79 -4.02 10.39
C GLU A 193 3.06 -2.93 9.35
N ILE A 194 2.60 -3.10 8.10
CA ILE A 194 2.72 -2.08 7.05
C ILE A 194 1.94 -0.80 7.42
N LEU A 195 0.81 -0.96 8.11
CA LEU A 195 -0.01 0.14 8.60
C LEU A 195 0.48 0.73 9.93
N GLY A 196 1.49 0.13 10.57
CA GLY A 196 2.02 0.60 11.86
C GLY A 196 1.11 0.29 13.06
N VAL A 197 0.25 -0.74 12.95
CA VAL A 197 -0.69 -1.17 14.00
C VAL A 197 -0.51 -2.66 14.36
N GLY A 198 0.64 -3.24 14.02
CA GLY A 198 0.95 -4.65 14.28
C GLY A 198 1.07 -5.00 15.76
N ASP A 199 1.25 -4.00 16.64
CA ASP A 199 1.19 -4.12 18.10
C ASP A 199 -0.26 -4.30 18.62
N ARG A 200 -1.25 -3.89 17.84
CA ARG A 200 -2.68 -3.96 18.20
C ARG A 200 -3.42 -5.10 17.51
N VAL A 201 -3.17 -5.37 16.24
CA VAL A 201 -3.96 -6.33 15.44
C VAL A 201 -3.08 -7.25 14.60
N GLY A 202 -3.71 -8.26 13.97
CA GLY A 202 -3.06 -9.09 12.95
C GLY A 202 -2.47 -10.41 13.46
N SER A 203 -2.51 -10.69 14.77
CA SER A 203 -2.18 -12.00 15.34
C SER A 203 -2.97 -12.23 16.64
N ILE A 204 -3.07 -13.50 17.06
CA ILE A 204 -3.73 -13.88 18.33
C ILE A 204 -2.65 -13.99 19.40
N GLU A 205 -2.36 -12.87 20.06
CA GLU A 205 -1.32 -12.75 21.09
C GLU A 205 -1.81 -11.92 22.27
N LYS A 206 -1.27 -12.17 23.46
CA LYS A 206 -1.64 -11.42 24.66
C LYS A 206 -1.31 -9.93 24.49
N GLY A 207 -2.29 -9.07 24.76
CA GLY A 207 -2.15 -7.61 24.70
C GLY A 207 -2.63 -6.98 23.40
N LYS A 208 -3.00 -7.78 22.39
CA LYS A 208 -3.62 -7.32 21.15
C LYS A 208 -5.14 -7.19 21.27
N ASP A 209 -5.72 -6.39 20.39
CA ASP A 209 -7.17 -6.19 20.27
C ASP A 209 -7.85 -7.52 19.93
N ALA A 210 -8.99 -7.80 20.56
CA ALA A 210 -9.70 -9.08 20.44
C ALA A 210 -10.56 -9.16 19.16
N ASP A 211 -9.89 -8.96 18.02
CA ASP A 211 -10.46 -9.02 16.68
C ASP A 211 -10.41 -10.46 16.15
N LEU A 212 -11.49 -11.21 16.32
CA LEU A 212 -11.53 -12.65 16.09
C LEU A 212 -12.61 -13.04 15.08
N ARG A 213 -12.24 -13.89 14.12
CA ARG A 213 -13.17 -14.49 13.15
C ARG A 213 -13.29 -15.99 13.41
N ILE A 214 -14.47 -16.43 13.83
CA ILE A 214 -14.77 -17.85 14.07
C ILE A 214 -15.41 -18.45 12.82
N THR A 215 -14.80 -19.49 12.27
CA THR A 215 -15.30 -20.19 11.07
C THR A 215 -15.58 -21.66 11.33
N LYS A 216 -16.55 -22.20 10.59
CA LYS A 216 -16.76 -23.65 10.48
C LYS A 216 -15.91 -24.17 9.32
N GLY A 217 -14.70 -24.62 9.63
CA GLY A 217 -13.68 -25.05 8.66
C GLY A 217 -12.53 -24.05 8.53
N ASP A 218 -11.59 -24.36 7.63
CA ASP A 218 -10.43 -23.52 7.30
C ASP A 218 -10.89 -22.15 6.74
N PRO A 219 -10.53 -21.02 7.36
CA PRO A 219 -10.98 -19.71 6.90
C PRO A 219 -10.40 -19.24 5.53
N LEU A 220 -9.43 -19.93 4.94
CA LEU A 220 -9.00 -19.73 3.54
C LEU A 220 -9.84 -20.53 2.53
N ASP A 221 -10.54 -21.57 2.97
CA ASP A 221 -11.43 -22.34 2.10
C ASP A 221 -12.71 -21.54 1.82
N PRO A 222 -13.06 -21.24 0.55
CA PRO A 222 -14.28 -20.52 0.20
C PRO A 222 -15.57 -21.26 0.58
N ARG A 223 -15.50 -22.55 0.90
CA ARG A 223 -16.64 -23.35 1.40
C ARG A 223 -16.88 -23.14 2.90
N SER A 224 -15.91 -22.60 3.62
CA SER A 224 -16.02 -22.36 5.06
C SER A 224 -16.98 -21.22 5.36
N GLN A 225 -17.77 -21.40 6.42
CA GLN A 225 -18.78 -20.44 6.83
C GLN A 225 -18.31 -19.65 8.04
N VAL A 226 -18.42 -18.33 7.98
CA VAL A 226 -18.24 -17.47 9.17
C VAL A 226 -19.41 -17.69 10.11
N ARG A 227 -19.08 -17.99 11.37
CA ARG A 227 -20.04 -18.23 12.45
C ARG A 227 -20.17 -17.02 13.35
N MET A 228 -19.04 -16.44 13.77
CA MET A 228 -19.01 -15.27 14.63
C MET A 228 -17.86 -14.35 14.24
N VAL A 229 -18.03 -13.05 14.45
CA VAL A 229 -16.96 -12.06 14.37
C VAL A 229 -17.02 -11.20 15.63
N PHE A 230 -15.86 -11.04 16.26
CA PHE A 230 -15.63 -10.14 17.36
C PHE A 230 -14.71 -9.01 16.92
N ILE A 231 -15.00 -7.78 17.35
CA ILE A 231 -14.13 -6.60 17.17
C ILE A 231 -13.97 -5.97 18.54
N ASP A 232 -12.75 -5.72 18.98
CA ASP A 232 -12.44 -5.23 20.33
C ASP A 232 -13.08 -6.09 21.45
N GLY A 233 -13.30 -7.39 21.18
CA GLY A 233 -13.95 -8.33 22.10
C GLY A 233 -15.48 -8.32 22.07
N GLU A 234 -16.09 -7.40 21.33
CA GLU A 234 -17.54 -7.29 21.19
C GLU A 234 -18.05 -8.09 19.99
N LEU A 235 -19.15 -8.84 20.18
CA LEU A 235 -19.77 -9.63 19.11
C LEU A 235 -20.46 -8.71 18.10
N VAL A 236 -19.93 -8.62 16.88
CA VAL A 236 -20.49 -7.76 15.81
C VAL A 236 -21.24 -8.54 14.73
N PHE A 237 -21.03 -9.85 14.63
CA PHE A 237 -21.71 -10.72 13.67
C PHE A 237 -21.90 -12.12 14.25
N SER A 238 -23.07 -12.71 14.02
CA SER A 238 -23.36 -14.12 14.33
C SER A 238 -24.29 -14.71 13.28
N ARG A 239 -24.09 -16.00 12.95
CA ARG A 239 -24.91 -16.75 11.98
C ARG A 239 -25.48 -18.04 12.53
#